data_AF-A0ABD6EZW8-F1
#
_entry.id   AF-A0ABD6EZW8-F1
#
_cell.length_a   1.000
_cell.length_b   1.000
_cell.length_c   1.000
_cell.angle_alpha   90.00
_cell.angle_beta   90.00
_cell.angle_gamma   90.00
#
_symmetry.space_group_name_H-M   'P 1'
#
loop_
_entity.id
_entity.type
_entity.pdbx_description
1 polymer ?
#
loop_
_entity_poly.entity_id
_entity_poly.type
_entity_poly.pdbx_seq_one_letter_code
_entity_poly.pdbx_strand_id
1 'polypeptide(L)'
;MSLTLSRSALVPLLLTIWFSNGYRVKRESCTDKFCPPGTFCDYIDAPCSKPPCRKLVACLPNKLNGCDGHPKCPPGEVCIEHIIPCISRSCKKEAKCVKEGS
;
A
#
# COMPACT_ATOMS: atom_id res chain seq x y z
N MET A 1 0.73 -72.37 -3.64
CA MET A 1 -0.05 -71.16 -3.32
C MET A 1 0.92 -70.00 -3.28
N SER A 2 0.91 -69.20 -4.35
CA SER A 2 1.67 -67.97 -4.50
C SER A 2 1.12 -66.90 -3.56
N LEU A 3 1.97 -66.16 -2.86
CA LEU A 3 1.68 -64.76 -2.59
C LEU A 3 2.94 -63.94 -2.83
N THR A 4 2.75 -63.03 -3.79
CA THR A 4 3.70 -62.14 -4.45
C THR A 4 4.20 -61.04 -3.54
N LEU A 5 5.49 -60.75 -3.72
CA LEU A 5 6.23 -59.60 -3.25
C LEU A 5 5.49 -58.28 -3.59
N SER A 6 5.09 -57.48 -2.60
CA SER A 6 4.64 -56.10 -2.82
C SER A 6 5.66 -55.11 -2.23
N ARG A 7 6.53 -54.61 -3.10
CA ARG A 7 7.38 -53.44 -2.88
C ARG A 7 6.54 -52.18 -3.10
N SER A 8 6.08 -51.54 -2.03
CA SER A 8 5.61 -50.14 -1.94
C SER A 8 5.18 -49.95 -0.48
N ALA A 9 5.80 -49.14 0.38
CA ALA A 9 6.22 -47.78 0.16
C ALA A 9 7.29 -47.40 1.20
N LEU A 10 8.49 -47.05 0.73
CA LEU A 10 9.40 -46.19 1.47
C LEU A 10 8.91 -44.74 1.29
N VAL A 11 8.68 -44.03 2.41
CA VAL A 11 9.03 -42.61 2.65
C VAL A 11 8.27 -41.55 1.79
N PRO A 12 7.79 -40.39 2.33
CA PRO A 12 8.08 -39.76 3.62
C PRO A 12 6.84 -39.26 4.43
N LEU A 13 7.00 -39.18 5.76
CA LEU A 13 6.42 -38.07 6.54
C LEU A 13 6.88 -36.75 5.93
N LEU A 14 5.97 -35.79 5.67
CA LEU A 14 6.20 -34.35 5.34
C LEU A 14 5.71 -33.88 3.95
N LEU A 15 4.42 -33.99 3.64
CA LEU A 15 3.71 -33.21 2.61
C LEU A 15 2.24 -33.68 2.70
N THR A 16 1.30 -33.00 3.36
CA THR A 16 0.58 -31.86 2.80
C THR A 16 -0.34 -31.27 3.87
N ILE A 17 0.22 -30.66 4.92
CA ILE A 17 -0.54 -29.62 5.64
C ILE A 17 -0.71 -28.50 4.60
N TRP A 18 -1.88 -28.45 3.95
CA TRP A 18 -2.24 -27.39 3.02
C TRP A 18 -2.26 -26.07 3.76
N PHE A 19 -1.07 -25.47 3.84
CA PHE A 19 -0.83 -24.06 4.04
C PHE A 19 -1.57 -23.31 2.93
N SER A 20 -2.78 -22.91 3.22
CA SER A 20 -3.40 -21.76 2.58
C SER A 20 -4.12 -21.00 3.67
N ASN A 21 -3.31 -20.53 4.64
CA ASN A 21 -3.68 -19.43 5.51
C ASN A 21 -4.19 -18.34 4.56
N GLY A 22 -5.51 -18.20 4.50
CA GLY A 22 -6.16 -17.14 3.77
C GLY A 22 -5.73 -15.84 4.43
N TYR A 23 -4.66 -15.24 3.92
CA TYR A 23 -4.31 -13.88 4.25
C TYR A 23 -5.49 -13.03 3.79
N ARG A 24 -6.39 -12.77 4.73
CA ARG A 24 -7.45 -11.78 4.60
C ARG A 24 -6.71 -10.46 4.46
N VAL A 25 -6.41 -10.04 3.22
CA VAL A 25 -5.88 -8.72 2.92
C VAL A 25 -6.97 -7.75 3.35
N LYS A 26 -6.92 -7.32 4.62
CA LYS A 26 -7.71 -6.21 5.10
C LYS A 26 -7.43 -5.10 4.11
N ARG A 27 -8.48 -4.53 3.50
CA ARG A 27 -8.33 -3.28 2.74
C ARG A 27 -7.93 -2.25 3.78
N GLU A 28 -6.63 -2.16 4.04
CA GLU A 28 -6.06 -1.09 4.83
C GLU A 28 -6.45 0.20 4.12
N SER A 29 -6.99 1.14 4.89
CA SER A 29 -7.17 2.52 4.46
C SER A 29 -6.01 3.31 5.04
N CYS A 30 -5.61 4.38 4.36
CA CYS A 30 -4.68 5.34 4.97
C CYS A 30 -5.23 6.04 6.21
N THR A 31 -6.54 6.01 6.43
CA THR A 31 -7.15 6.50 7.66
C THR A 31 -6.66 5.73 8.89
N ASP A 32 -6.43 4.42 8.74
CA ASP A 32 -6.17 3.49 9.85
C ASP A 32 -4.74 2.93 9.87
N LYS A 33 -3.85 3.47 9.03
CA LYS A 33 -2.47 2.97 8.88
C LYS A 33 -1.46 3.90 9.54
N PHE A 34 -0.61 3.29 10.36
CA PHE A 34 0.55 3.96 10.94
C PHE A 34 1.77 3.77 10.04
N CYS A 35 2.37 4.87 9.61
CA CYS A 35 3.62 4.90 8.87
C CYS A 35 4.77 5.35 9.78
N PRO A 36 6.00 4.86 9.57
CA PRO A 36 7.16 5.27 10.36
C PRO A 36 7.47 6.76 10.19
N PRO A 37 8.21 7.38 11.14
CA PRO A 37 8.64 8.76 11.03
C PRO A 37 9.35 9.04 9.68
N GLY A 38 9.07 10.21 9.09
CA GLY A 38 9.60 10.59 7.78
C GLY A 38 8.78 10.08 6.58
N THR A 39 7.69 9.33 6.83
CA THR A 39 6.78 8.85 5.78
C THR A 39 5.32 9.16 6.09
N PHE A 40 4.49 9.24 5.04
CA PHE A 40 3.04 9.43 5.10
C PHE A 40 2.31 8.31 4.36
N CYS A 41 1.05 8.08 4.70
CA CYS A 41 0.27 7.06 4.02
C CYS A 41 -0.36 7.60 2.72
N ASP A 42 -0.20 6.88 1.61
CA ASP A 42 -0.91 7.13 0.37
C ASP A 42 -1.23 5.86 -0.44
N TYR A 43 -1.97 6.03 -1.52
CA TYR A 43 -2.35 4.99 -2.47
C TYR A 43 -1.46 4.99 -3.71
N ILE A 44 -0.79 3.87 -3.98
CA ILE A 44 -0.06 3.62 -5.22
C ILE A 44 -0.81 2.63 -6.12
N ASP A 45 -0.58 2.68 -7.42
CA ASP A 45 -1.11 1.67 -8.33
C ASP A 45 -0.35 0.35 -8.17
N ALA A 46 -1.08 -0.73 -7.95
CA ALA A 46 -0.51 -2.06 -8.06
C ALA A 46 -0.02 -2.30 -9.49
N PRO A 47 1.09 -3.04 -9.69
CA PRO A 47 1.45 -3.52 -11.01
C PRO A 47 0.31 -4.38 -11.56
N CYS A 48 -0.22 -4.01 -12.73
CA CYS A 48 -1.33 -4.72 -13.37
C CYS A 48 -1.22 -4.68 -14.91
N SER A 49 -1.65 -5.75 -15.59
CA SER A 49 -1.58 -5.84 -17.05
C SER A 49 -2.66 -5.03 -17.78
N LYS A 50 -3.79 -4.75 -17.12
CA LYS A 50 -4.92 -4.00 -17.70
C LYS A 50 -5.45 -2.96 -16.70
N PRO A 51 -5.40 -1.66 -17.01
CA PRO A 51 -5.97 -0.61 -16.15
C PRO A 51 -7.51 -0.64 -16.16
N PRO A 52 -8.18 -0.11 -15.10
CA PRO A 52 -7.61 0.55 -13.92
C PRO A 52 -7.00 -0.45 -12.93
N CYS A 53 -5.78 -0.15 -12.46
CA CYS A 53 -5.11 -0.98 -11.46
C CYS A 53 -5.74 -0.81 -10.08
N ARG A 54 -5.63 -1.86 -9.26
CA ARG A 54 -6.01 -1.78 -7.85
C ARG A 54 -5.05 -0.85 -7.12
N LYS A 55 -5.59 0.06 -6.31
CA LYS A 55 -4.80 0.89 -5.40
C LYS A 55 -4.31 0.08 -4.19
N LEU A 56 -3.04 0.23 -3.84
CA LEU A 56 -2.39 -0.35 -2.67
C LEU A 56 -1.99 0.75 -1.71
N VAL A 57 -2.07 0.45 -0.42
CA VAL A 57 -1.68 1.38 0.63
C VAL A 57 -0.18 1.26 0.91
N ALA A 58 0.55 2.36 0.69
CA ALA A 58 1.99 2.45 0.91
C ALA A 58 2.35 3.63 1.83
N CYS A 59 3.50 3.52 2.49
CA CYS A 59 4.11 4.64 3.19
C CYS A 59 5.13 5.29 2.25
N LEU A 60 4.85 6.54 1.84
CA LEU A 60 5.67 7.32 0.93
C LEU A 60 6.51 8.36 1.70
N PRO A 61 7.68 8.76 1.19
CA PRO A 61 8.52 9.75 1.86
C PRO A 61 7.84 11.13 1.87
N ASN A 62 7.99 11.86 2.98
CA ASN A 62 7.33 13.16 3.18
C ASN A 62 7.65 14.22 2.12
N LYS A 63 8.74 14.09 1.36
CA LYS A 63 9.07 14.98 0.24
C LYS A 63 8.00 14.97 -0.86
N LEU A 64 7.24 13.88 -0.99
CA LEU A 64 6.15 13.77 -1.96
C LEU A 64 4.82 14.32 -1.41
N ASN A 65 4.83 14.89 -0.20
CA ASN A 65 3.66 15.34 0.52
C ASN A 65 3.52 16.87 0.43
N GLY A 66 2.31 17.36 0.19
CA GLY A 66 2.06 18.81 0.16
C GLY A 66 2.84 19.55 -0.92
N CYS A 67 3.25 20.79 -0.61
CA CYS A 67 3.82 21.72 -1.57
C CYS A 67 5.30 21.47 -1.89
N ASP A 68 6.03 20.74 -1.04
CA ASP A 68 7.46 20.43 -1.23
C ASP A 68 7.72 19.54 -2.47
N GLY A 69 6.74 18.69 -2.80
CA GLY A 69 6.76 17.85 -4.00
C GLY A 69 5.88 18.35 -5.15
N HIS A 70 5.19 19.48 -4.98
CA HIS A 70 4.25 19.99 -5.96
C HIS A 70 4.94 20.88 -7.01
N PRO A 71 4.59 20.76 -8.30
CA PRO A 71 5.03 21.74 -9.30
C PRO A 71 4.64 23.16 -8.91
N LYS A 72 5.36 24.16 -9.43
CA LYS A 72 5.04 25.57 -9.18
C LYS A 72 3.63 25.89 -9.68
N CYS A 73 2.86 26.55 -8.81
CA CYS A 73 1.55 27.09 -9.17
C CYS A 73 1.66 28.16 -10.26
N PRO A 74 0.59 28.38 -11.05
CA PRO A 74 0.55 29.44 -12.06
C PRO A 74 0.71 30.84 -11.41
N PRO A 75 1.07 31.86 -12.20
CA PRO A 75 1.28 33.21 -11.68
C PRO A 75 0.00 33.77 -11.03
N GLY A 76 0.15 34.35 -9.83
CA GLY A 76 -0.96 34.85 -9.02
C GLY A 76 -1.60 33.80 -8.10
N GLU A 77 -1.06 32.57 -8.08
CA GLU A 77 -1.47 31.52 -7.16
C GLU A 77 -0.32 31.09 -6.25
N VAL A 78 -0.66 30.77 -5.00
CA VAL A 78 0.24 30.23 -3.98
C VAL A 78 -0.15 28.80 -3.67
N CYS A 79 0.84 27.93 -3.48
CA CYS A 79 0.59 26.56 -3.05
C CYS A 79 0.30 26.56 -1.54
N ILE A 80 -0.84 26.01 -1.15
CA ILE A 80 -1.20 25.75 0.23
C ILE A 80 -1.32 24.24 0.49
N GLU A 81 -1.02 23.84 1.71
CA GLU A 81 -1.15 22.45 2.15
C GLU A 81 -2.50 22.22 2.83
N HIS A 82 -3.27 21.25 2.32
CA HIS A 82 -4.52 20.81 2.91
C HIS A 82 -4.33 19.43 3.58
N ILE A 83 -4.43 19.38 4.90
CA ILE A 83 -4.24 18.14 5.68
C ILE A 83 -5.50 17.29 5.61
N ILE A 84 -5.38 16.04 5.16
CA ILE A 84 -6.46 15.04 5.25
C ILE A 84 -6.43 14.44 6.67
N PRO A 85 -7.52 14.54 7.46
CA PRO A 85 -7.55 13.96 8.79
C PRO A 85 -7.27 12.45 8.77
N CYS A 86 -6.37 12.00 9.63
CA CYS A 86 -5.98 10.60 9.78
C CYS A 86 -5.54 10.33 11.22
N ILE A 87 -5.41 9.05 11.58
CA ILE A 87 -5.02 8.66 12.95
C ILE A 87 -3.52 8.87 13.21
N SER A 88 -2.70 8.93 12.16
CA SER A 88 -1.24 9.12 12.25
C SER A 88 -0.84 10.58 12.46
N ARG A 89 0.35 10.82 13.02
CA ARG A 89 0.96 12.17 13.10
C ARG A 89 1.50 12.68 11.75
N SER A 90 1.66 11.79 10.78
CA SER A 90 2.15 12.10 9.42
C SER A 90 1.02 11.93 8.40
N CYS A 91 -0.06 12.71 8.55
CA CYS A 91 -1.16 12.66 7.60
C CYS A 91 -0.76 13.18 6.23
N LYS A 92 -1.44 12.63 5.20
CA LYS A 92 -1.31 13.13 3.84
C LYS A 92 -1.75 14.60 3.80
N LYS A 93 -0.93 15.40 3.14
CA LYS A 93 -1.15 16.79 2.79
C LYS A 93 -1.30 16.87 1.28
N GLU A 94 -2.38 17.47 0.84
CA GLU A 94 -2.59 17.77 -0.56
C GLU A 94 -2.10 19.18 -0.85
N ALA A 95 -1.32 19.34 -1.90
CA ALA A 95 -1.03 20.65 -2.44
C ALA A 95 -2.24 21.18 -3.21
N LYS A 96 -2.64 22.42 -2.94
CA LYS A 96 -3.64 23.16 -3.71
C LYS A 96 -3.09 24.52 -4.07
N CYS A 97 -3.19 24.89 -5.33
CA CYS A 97 -2.92 26.26 -5.76
C CYS A 97 -4.17 27.09 -5.49
N VAL A 98 -3.99 28.19 -4.76
CA VAL A 98 -5.07 29.15 -4.42
C VAL A 98 -4.61 30.55 -4.78
N LYS A 99 -5.56 31.45 -5.04
CA LYS A 99 -5.20 32.84 -5.37
C LYS A 99 -4.50 33.50 -4.18
N GLU A 100 -3.47 34.27 -4.48
CA GLU A 100 -2.77 35.06 -3.47
C GLU A 100 -3.77 36.03 -2.81
N GLY A 101 -3.94 35.92 -1.48
CA GLY A 101 -4.90 36.73 -0.71
C GLY A 101 -6.31 36.14 -0.53
N SER A 102 -6.50 34.83 -0.76
CA SER A 102 -7.75 34.10 -0.44
C SER A 102 -7.76 33.47 0.95
#